data_AF-A0A8X6MVT4-F1
#
_entry.id   AF-A0A8X6MVT4-F1
#
_cell.length_a   1.000
_cell.length_b   1.000
_cell.length_c   1.000
_cell.angle_alpha   90.00
_cell.angle_beta   90.00
_cell.angle_gamma   90.00
#
_symmetry.space_group_name_H-M   'P 1'
#
loop_
_entity.id
_entity.type
_entity.pdbx_description
1 polymer ?
#
loop_
_entity_poly.entity_id
_entity_poly.type
_entity_poly.pdbx_seq_one_letter_code
_entity_poly.pdbx_strand_id
1 'polypeptide(L)'
;MFRATKGFIKEDLLYVAEEIGEILPEKVKISELKDIILKNKAYLEDPEFVTSILVTASMQLRSFQDEKFLAKMQAFKDEEGLLRIRTKLVDSDEKEDFKFPVLLPANDVVVKLIREEHKKAMHA
;
A
#
# COMPACT_ATOMS: atom_id res chain seq x y z
N MET A 1 4.71 -2.77 -19.50
CA MET A 1 4.37 -4.21 -19.55
C MET A 1 4.81 -4.87 -18.26
N PHE A 2 3.84 -5.41 -17.50
CA PHE A 2 4.03 -6.05 -16.20
C PHE A 2 5.15 -7.11 -16.21
N ARG A 3 6.28 -6.75 -15.62
CA ARG A 3 7.49 -7.59 -15.50
C ARG A 3 7.87 -7.83 -14.04
N ALA A 4 6.93 -7.88 -13.10
CA ALA A 4 7.28 -8.20 -11.71
C ALA A 4 6.10 -8.75 -10.90
N THR A 5 5.71 -10.01 -11.13
CA THR A 5 5.06 -10.81 -10.07
C THR A 5 5.99 -11.90 -9.52
N LYS A 6 7.31 -11.68 -9.62
CA LYS A 6 8.32 -12.40 -8.84
C LYS A 6 8.41 -11.73 -7.46
N GLY A 7 7.63 -12.19 -6.48
CA GLY A 7 7.83 -11.78 -5.07
C GLY A 7 6.59 -11.65 -4.18
N PHE A 8 5.38 -11.63 -4.76
CA PHE A 8 4.14 -11.60 -3.97
C PHE A 8 3.76 -12.99 -3.48
N ILE A 9 3.55 -13.13 -2.18
CA ILE A 9 3.08 -14.37 -1.56
C ILE A 9 1.55 -14.44 -1.60
N LYS A 10 0.99 -15.62 -1.34
CA LYS A 10 -0.47 -15.85 -1.40
C LYS A 10 -1.23 -14.88 -0.50
N GLU A 11 -0.69 -14.61 0.69
CA GLU A 11 -1.30 -13.71 1.67
C GLU A 11 -1.42 -12.27 1.18
N ASP A 12 -0.39 -11.73 0.50
CA ASP A 12 -0.45 -10.37 -0.05
C ASP A 12 -1.58 -10.24 -1.09
N LEU A 13 -1.74 -11.26 -1.94
CA LEU A 13 -2.75 -11.27 -3.01
C LEU A 13 -4.16 -11.54 -2.48
N LEU A 14 -4.29 -12.28 -1.38
CA LEU A 14 -5.56 -12.55 -0.73
C LEU A 14 -6.12 -11.26 -0.11
N TYR A 15 -5.27 -10.55 0.64
CA TYR A 15 -5.61 -9.26 1.24
C TYR A 15 -6.09 -8.26 0.19
N VAL A 16 -5.35 -8.13 -0.91
CA VAL A 16 -5.71 -7.24 -2.02
C VAL A 16 -7.05 -7.62 -2.63
N ALA A 17 -7.29 -8.91 -2.81
CA ALA A 17 -8.51 -9.37 -3.44
C ALA A 17 -9.75 -9.22 -2.52
N GLU A 18 -9.58 -9.28 -1.19
CA GLU A 18 -10.63 -8.88 -0.24
C GLU A 18 -10.94 -7.37 -0.31
N GLU A 19 -9.91 -6.53 -0.46
CA GLU A 19 -10.06 -5.06 -0.51
C GLU A 19 -10.75 -4.57 -1.78
N ILE A 20 -10.56 -5.23 -2.92
CA ILE A 20 -11.28 -4.90 -4.16
C ILE A 20 -12.75 -5.37 -4.15
N GLY A 21 -13.24 -5.93 -3.04
CA GLY A 21 -14.63 -6.36 -2.86
C GLY A 21 -15.01 -7.62 -3.65
N GLU A 22 -14.03 -8.38 -4.14
CA GLU A 22 -14.27 -9.64 -4.83
C GLU A 22 -14.44 -10.76 -3.81
N ILE A 23 -15.54 -11.52 -3.92
CA ILE A 23 -15.84 -12.63 -3.02
C ILE A 23 -14.91 -13.80 -3.39
N LEU A 24 -13.88 -14.01 -2.58
CA LEU A 24 -12.89 -15.05 -2.83
C LEU A 24 -13.38 -16.42 -2.33
N PRO A 25 -13.35 -17.47 -3.17
CA PRO A 25 -13.53 -18.83 -2.68
C PRO A 25 -12.43 -19.26 -1.69
N GLU A 26 -12.77 -20.01 -0.63
CA GLU A 26 -11.84 -20.45 0.44
C GLU A 26 -10.56 -21.19 -0.05
N LYS A 27 -10.54 -21.65 -1.31
CA LYS A 27 -9.41 -22.37 -1.93
C LYS A 27 -8.92 -21.71 -3.23
N VAL A 28 -8.69 -20.40 -3.24
CA VAL A 28 -8.11 -19.74 -4.41
C VAL A 28 -6.59 -19.99 -4.50
N LYS A 29 -6.12 -20.37 -5.70
CA LYS A 29 -4.68 -20.48 -6.02
C LYS A 29 -4.10 -19.11 -6.35
N ILE A 30 -2.81 -18.90 -6.08
CA ILE A 30 -2.08 -17.65 -6.40
C ILE A 30 -2.31 -17.19 -7.85
N SER A 31 -2.38 -18.13 -8.80
CA SER A 31 -2.63 -17.84 -10.21
C SER A 31 -4.01 -17.22 -10.46
N GLU A 32 -5.03 -17.68 -9.72
CA GLU A 32 -6.41 -17.21 -9.88
C GLU A 32 -6.60 -15.83 -9.23
N LEU A 33 -5.97 -15.58 -8.08
CA LEU A 33 -5.93 -14.24 -7.47
C LEU A 33 -5.27 -13.21 -8.40
N LYS A 34 -4.16 -13.60 -9.05
CA LYS A 34 -3.52 -12.75 -10.05
C LYS A 34 -4.45 -12.48 -11.22
N ASP A 35 -5.12 -13.50 -11.76
CA ASP A 35 -6.07 -13.34 -12.86
C ASP A 35 -7.24 -12.40 -12.50
N ILE A 36 -7.73 -12.45 -11.26
CA ILE A 36 -8.79 -11.58 -10.74
C ILE A 36 -8.31 -10.12 -10.67
N ILE A 37 -7.16 -9.88 -10.03
CA ILE A 37 -6.60 -8.52 -9.89
C ILE A 37 -6.32 -7.92 -11.28
N LEU A 38 -5.77 -8.72 -12.21
CA LEU A 38 -5.45 -8.30 -13.57
C LEU A 38 -6.69 -8.00 -14.43
N LYS A 39 -7.85 -8.56 -14.09
CA LYS A 39 -9.13 -8.33 -14.78
C LYS A 39 -9.96 -7.20 -14.16
N ASN A 40 -9.55 -6.67 -13.00
CA ASN A 40 -10.26 -5.59 -12.34
C ASN A 40 -10.24 -4.32 -13.21
N LYS A 41 -11.39 -3.64 -13.29
CA LYS A 41 -11.55 -2.41 -14.08
C LYS A 41 -10.57 -1.32 -13.66
N ALA A 42 -10.34 -1.13 -12.35
CA ALA A 42 -9.40 -0.14 -11.82
C ALA A 42 -7.96 -0.43 -12.26
N TYR A 43 -7.57 -1.71 -12.28
CA TYR A 43 -6.25 -2.13 -12.75
C TYR A 43 -6.08 -1.92 -14.26
N LEU A 44 -7.13 -2.16 -15.06
CA LEU A 44 -7.09 -1.93 -16.50
C LEU A 44 -7.04 -0.43 -16.86
N GLU A 45 -7.63 0.42 -16.02
CA GLU A 45 -7.65 1.87 -16.19
C GLU A 45 -6.30 2.51 -15.87
N ASP A 46 -5.70 2.15 -14.72
CA ASP A 46 -4.35 2.59 -14.34
C ASP A 46 -3.52 1.46 -13.69
N PRO A 47 -2.79 0.67 -14.49
CA PRO A 47 -1.97 -0.42 -14.00
C PRO A 47 -0.81 0.06 -13.12
N GLU A 48 -0.23 1.23 -13.40
CA GLU A 48 0.94 1.72 -12.67
C GLU A 48 0.55 2.18 -11.27
N PHE A 49 -0.56 2.89 -11.17
CA PHE A 49 -1.14 3.30 -9.90
C PHE A 49 -1.49 2.09 -9.02
N VAL A 50 -2.25 1.12 -9.56
CA VAL A 50 -2.61 -0.07 -8.80
C VAL A 50 -1.36 -0.85 -8.38
N THR A 51 -0.34 -0.98 -9.24
CA THR A 51 0.93 -1.60 -8.84
C THR A 51 1.57 -0.90 -7.64
N SER A 52 1.59 0.43 -7.66
CA SER A 52 2.20 1.24 -6.60
C SER A 52 1.50 1.01 -5.25
N ILE A 53 0.16 1.04 -5.25
CA ILE A 53 -0.65 0.77 -4.06
C ILE A 53 -0.40 -0.65 -3.56
N LEU A 54 -0.41 -1.65 -4.45
CA LEU A 54 -0.17 -3.05 -4.11
C LEU A 54 1.20 -3.28 -3.47
N VAL A 55 2.26 -2.71 -4.06
CA VAL A 55 3.62 -2.79 -3.51
C VAL A 55 3.67 -2.15 -2.12
N THR A 56 3.04 -0.99 -1.96
CA THR A 56 3.04 -0.27 -0.69
C THR A 56 2.28 -1.04 0.40
N ALA A 57 1.07 -1.51 0.11
CA ALA A 57 0.25 -2.30 1.03
C ALA A 57 0.94 -3.60 1.48
N SER A 58 1.54 -4.33 0.53
CA SER A 58 2.26 -5.57 0.85
C SER A 58 3.54 -5.31 1.67
N MET A 59 4.26 -4.22 1.40
CA MET A 59 5.39 -3.79 2.25
C MET A 59 4.94 -3.47 3.67
N GLN A 60 3.80 -2.80 3.82
CA GLN A 60 3.21 -2.47 5.11
C GLN A 60 2.80 -3.72 5.89
N LEU A 61 2.06 -4.63 5.26
CA LEU A 61 1.60 -5.88 5.87
C LEU A 61 2.77 -6.69 6.46
N ARG A 62 3.88 -6.78 5.72
CA ARG A 62 5.07 -7.51 6.16
C ARG A 62 5.83 -6.81 7.27
N SER A 63 5.85 -5.48 7.27
CA SER A 63 6.68 -4.68 8.17
C SER A 63 5.98 -4.27 9.46
N PHE A 64 4.64 -4.19 9.45
CA PHE A 64 3.84 -3.70 10.57
C PHE A 64 2.86 -4.76 11.07
N GLN A 65 3.39 -5.88 11.54
CA GLN A 65 2.61 -6.96 12.16
C GLN A 65 2.32 -6.71 13.66
N ASP A 66 2.99 -5.72 14.27
CA ASP A 66 2.83 -5.40 15.69
C ASP A 66 1.66 -4.43 15.90
N GLU A 67 0.53 -4.97 16.36
CA GLU A 67 -0.68 -4.20 16.66
C GLU A 67 -0.47 -3.15 17.76
N LYS A 68 0.42 -3.40 18.74
CA LYS A 68 0.72 -2.42 19.80
C LYS A 68 1.48 -1.22 19.25
N PHE A 69 2.41 -1.47 18.32
CA PHE A 69 3.09 -0.40 17.59
C PHE A 69 2.09 0.43 16.77
N LEU A 70 1.20 -0.23 16.02
CA LEU A 70 0.18 0.45 15.22
C LEU A 70 -0.77 1.29 16.08
N ALA A 71 -1.25 0.75 17.20
CA ALA A 71 -2.09 1.47 18.14
C ALA A 71 -1.38 2.69 18.74
N LYS A 72 -0.10 2.55 19.13
CA LYS A 72 0.71 3.66 19.65
C LYS A 72 0.93 4.77 18.62
N MET A 73 1.08 4.40 17.36
CA MET A 73 1.23 5.35 16.25
C MET A 73 -0.11 5.94 15.78
N GLN A 74 -1.25 5.53 16.34
CA GLN A 74 -2.58 5.90 15.85
C GLN A 74 -2.73 5.62 14.35
N ALA A 75 -2.17 4.49 13.91
CA ALA A 75 -2.26 4.05 12.54
C ALA A 75 -3.69 3.56 12.24
N PHE A 76 -4.19 3.87 11.06
CA PHE A 76 -5.48 3.42 10.57
C PHE A 76 -5.34 3.07 9.08
N LYS A 77 -6.30 2.30 8.59
CA LYS A 77 -6.36 1.91 7.18
C LYS A 77 -7.30 2.85 6.44
N ASP A 78 -6.89 3.35 5.29
CA ASP A 78 -7.72 4.21 4.45
C ASP A 78 -8.58 3.41 3.45
N GLU A 79 -9.32 4.11 2.59
CA GLU A 79 -10.17 3.50 1.56
C GLU A 79 -9.37 2.72 0.50
N GLU A 80 -8.08 2.99 0.35
CA GLU A 80 -7.17 2.31 -0.59
C GLU A 80 -6.46 1.11 0.06
N GLY A 81 -6.74 0.86 1.33
CA GLY A 81 -6.19 -0.25 2.09
C GLY A 81 -4.78 -0.03 2.62
N LEU A 82 -4.29 1.21 2.58
CA LEU A 82 -2.97 1.62 3.07
C LEU A 82 -3.02 2.03 4.55
N LEU A 83 -1.99 1.66 5.29
CA LEU A 83 -1.80 2.17 6.64
C LEU A 83 -1.34 3.63 6.59
N ARG A 84 -2.10 4.52 7.22
CA ARG A 84 -1.80 5.94 7.42
C ARG A 84 -1.75 6.28 8.90
N ILE A 85 -0.97 7.30 9.27
CA ILE A 85 -0.84 7.77 10.66
C ILE A 85 -1.70 9.01 10.88
N ARG A 86 -2.46 9.06 11.99
CA ARG A 86 -3.07 10.32 12.43
C ARG A 86 -2.03 11.25 13.03
N THR A 87 -1.78 12.37 12.37
CA THR A 87 -0.92 13.43 12.91
C THR A 87 -1.74 14.43 13.72
N LYS A 88 -1.08 15.37 14.40
CA LYS A 88 -1.75 16.47 15.11
C LYS A 88 -2.22 17.60 14.17
N LEU A 89 -2.02 17.46 12.86
CA LEU A 89 -2.35 18.47 11.85
C LEU A 89 -3.79 18.34 11.33
N VAL A 90 -4.65 17.56 12.00
CA VAL A 90 -6.04 17.33 11.57
C VAL A 90 -6.81 18.65 11.36
N ASP A 91 -6.56 19.65 12.21
CA ASP A 91 -7.16 20.99 12.18
C ASP A 91 -6.44 22.01 11.25
N SER A 92 -5.42 21.61 10.49
CA SER A 92 -4.74 22.52 9.55
C SER A 92 -5.46 22.57 8.20
N ASP A 93 -5.32 23.63 7.40
CA ASP A 93 -5.84 23.70 6.01
C ASP A 93 -5.00 22.90 4.99
N GLU A 94 -4.07 22.08 5.46
CA GLU A 94 -3.16 21.28 4.64
C GLU A 94 -3.88 20.13 3.91
N LYS A 95 -3.23 19.59 2.88
CA LYS A 95 -3.73 18.42 2.13
C LYS A 95 -3.89 17.20 3.04
N GLU A 96 -4.84 16.32 2.72
CA GLU A 96 -5.10 15.11 3.51
C GLU A 96 -3.89 14.20 3.62
N ASP A 97 -3.07 14.08 2.57
CA ASP A 97 -1.82 13.30 2.62
C ASP A 97 -0.78 13.85 3.61
N PHE A 98 -0.84 15.14 3.93
CA PHE A 98 0.00 15.76 4.96
C PHE A 98 -0.56 15.52 6.37
N LYS A 99 -1.88 15.49 6.51
CA LYS A 99 -2.57 15.20 7.78
C LYS A 99 -2.47 13.73 8.16
N PHE A 100 -2.56 12.87 7.16
CA PHE A 100 -2.61 11.43 7.26
C PHE A 100 -1.56 10.79 6.35
N PRO A 101 -0.26 10.93 6.66
CA PRO A 101 0.80 10.38 5.84
C PRO A 101 0.75 8.85 5.83
N VAL A 102 1.08 8.28 4.67
CA VAL A 102 1.22 6.83 4.48
C VAL A 102 2.41 6.33 5.30
N LEU A 103 2.18 5.26 6.04
CA LEU A 103 3.16 4.64 6.91
C LEU A 103 4.10 3.74 6.10
N LEU A 104 5.34 4.16 5.90
CA LEU A 104 6.34 3.37 5.17
C LEU A 104 7.34 2.70 6.10
N PRO A 105 7.79 1.47 5.80
CA PRO A 105 8.82 0.81 6.60
C PRO A 105 10.18 1.49 6.45
N ALA A 106 10.91 1.59 7.56
CA ALA A 106 12.24 2.20 7.61
C ALA A 106 13.34 1.26 7.07
N ASN A 107 13.21 0.83 5.80
CA ASN A 107 14.25 0.10 5.08
C ASN A 107 15.17 1.11 4.34
N ASP A 108 16.46 0.82 4.28
CA ASP A 108 17.48 1.59 3.56
C ASP A 108 17.06 1.96 2.13
N VAL A 109 16.40 1.05 1.41
CA VAL A 109 15.89 1.32 0.05
C VAL A 109 14.81 2.40 0.06
N VAL A 110 13.83 2.30 0.96
CA VAL A 110 12.73 3.28 1.08
C VAL A 110 13.29 4.65 1.46
N VAL A 111 14.20 4.69 2.43
CA VAL A 111 14.85 5.94 2.86
C VAL A 111 15.62 6.60 1.72
N LYS A 112 16.33 5.81 0.90
CA LYS A 112 17.03 6.32 -0.30
C LYS A 112 16.05 6.89 -1.32
N LEU A 113 14.96 6.19 -1.62
CA LEU A 113 13.92 6.66 -2.55
C LEU A 113 13.30 7.98 -2.08
N ILE A 114 12.91 8.06 -0.79
CA ILE A 114 12.39 9.31 -0.20
C ILE A 114 13.40 10.43 -0.35
N ARG A 115 14.69 10.16 -0.12
CA ARG A 115 15.76 11.16 -0.24
C ARG A 115 15.98 11.61 -1.68
N GLU A 116 15.86 10.71 -2.65
CA GLU A 116 15.95 11.05 -4.07
C GLU A 116 14.78 11.92 -4.51
N GLU A 117 13.55 11.57 -4.13
CA GLU A 117 12.37 12.38 -4.42
C GLU A 117 12.42 13.73 -3.72
N HIS A 118 12.87 13.80 -2.47
CA HIS A 118 13.08 15.05 -1.75
C HIS A 118 14.07 15.98 -2.47
N LYS A 119 15.18 15.44 -3.00
CA LYS A 119 16.14 16.19 -3.81
C LYS A 119 15.54 16.67 -5.13
N LYS A 120 14.75 15.83 -5.82
CA LYS A 120 14.07 16.19 -7.06
C LYS A 120 13.02 17.28 -6.86
N ALA A 121 12.29 17.22 -5.76
CA ALA A 121 11.28 18.21 -5.39
C ALA A 121 11.86 19.57 -4.99
N MET A 122 13.20 19.75 -5.04
CA MET A 122 13.91 20.99 -4.73
C MET A 122 13.56 21.58 -3.36
N HIS A 123 13.35 20.73 -2.35
CA HIS A 123 13.51 21.19 -0.98
C HIS A 123 15.03 21.17 -0.69
N ALA A 124 15.64 22.34 -0.84
CA ALA A 124 17.04 22.62 -0.54
C ALA A 124 17.31 22.56 0.98
#